data_AF-A0A9N9D995-F1
#
_entry.id   AF-A0A9N9D995-F1
#
_cell.length_a   1.000
_cell.length_b   1.000
_cell.length_c   1.000
_cell.angle_alpha   90.00
_cell.angle_beta   90.00
_cell.angle_gamma   90.00
#
_symmetry.space_group_name_H-M   'P 1'
#
loop_
_entity.id
_entity.type
_entity.pdbx_description
1 polymer ?
#
loop_
_entity_poly.entity_id
_entity_poly.type
_entity_poly.pdbx_seq_one_letter_code
_entity_poly.pdbx_strand_id
1 'polypeptide(L)'
;MVFPHDILFEMFNHLYHDYRTLFRCLLVNREWCELAVKILWSNPNLEHLKTIYTLLLNLNEHEREMIGPSDIIPEDAPDLMFDYRSFILTVSSDKLVEGINNWLEHVGKNRINSSSIIIPMLLMFLREGNRLKYLYLDGVQYNRSHKCELK
;
A
#
# COMPACT_ATOMS: atom_id res chain seq x y z
N MET A 1 2.84 -13.66 -29.35
CA MET A 1 4.28 -13.47 -29.03
C MET A 1 4.34 -13.20 -27.53
N VAL A 2 4.88 -14.14 -26.75
CA VAL A 2 5.00 -14.01 -25.29
C VAL A 2 6.39 -13.45 -25.03
N PHE A 3 6.50 -12.26 -24.45
CA PHE A 3 7.79 -11.76 -24.01
C PHE A 3 8.21 -12.54 -22.76
N PRO A 4 9.48 -12.93 -22.62
CA PRO A 4 10.00 -13.43 -21.34
C PRO A 4 9.67 -12.44 -20.22
N HIS A 5 9.22 -12.96 -19.08
CA HIS A 5 8.77 -12.15 -17.93
C HIS A 5 9.81 -11.10 -17.52
N ASP A 6 11.10 -11.43 -17.56
CA ASP A 6 12.19 -10.52 -17.17
C ASP A 6 12.30 -9.30 -18.10
N ILE A 7 12.05 -9.49 -19.40
CA ILE A 7 12.05 -8.40 -20.38
C ILE A 7 10.85 -7.48 -20.13
N LEU A 8 9.68 -8.08 -19.91
CA LEU A 8 8.47 -7.32 -19.63
C LEU A 8 8.58 -6.53 -18.33
N PHE A 9 9.16 -7.14 -17.28
CA PHE A 9 9.44 -6.48 -16.02
C PHE A 9 10.37 -5.26 -16.19
N GLU A 10 11.46 -5.41 -16.96
CA GLU A 10 12.39 -4.29 -17.21
C GLU A 10 11.73 -3.15 -17.98
N MET A 11 10.94 -3.46 -19.01
CA MET A 11 10.14 -2.46 -19.72
C MET A 11 9.20 -1.70 -18.78
N PHE A 12 8.56 -2.41 -17.85
CA PHE A 12 7.66 -1.83 -16.87
C PHE A 12 8.40 -0.97 -15.84
N ASN A 13 9.63 -1.34 -15.43
CA ASN A 13 10.46 -0.50 -14.56
C ASN A 13 10.75 0.87 -15.17
N HIS A 14 10.93 0.96 -16.50
CA HIS A 14 11.06 2.26 -17.17
C HIS A 14 9.79 3.13 -17.10
N LEU A 15 8.63 2.53 -16.82
CA LEU A 15 7.35 3.22 -16.63
C LEU A 15 7.11 3.64 -15.18
N TYR A 16 8.04 3.40 -14.25
CA TYR A 16 7.87 3.65 -12.82
C TYR A 16 7.33 5.05 -12.48
N HIS A 17 7.75 6.08 -13.23
CA HIS A 17 7.28 7.46 -13.05
C HIS A 17 6.11 7.86 -13.97
N ASP A 18 5.72 7.02 -14.92
CA ASP A 18 4.59 7.25 -15.84
C ASP A 18 3.35 6.48 -15.38
N TYR A 19 2.75 6.98 -14.29
CA TYR A 19 1.52 6.43 -13.73
C TYR A 19 0.39 6.33 -14.75
N ARG A 20 0.29 7.29 -15.68
CA ARG A 20 -0.79 7.31 -16.69
C ARG A 20 -0.68 6.10 -17.61
N THR A 21 0.54 5.78 -18.06
CA THR A 21 0.79 4.60 -18.88
C THR A 21 0.59 3.32 -18.07
N LEU A 22 1.08 3.26 -16.82
CA LEU A 22 0.84 2.12 -15.94
C LEU A 22 -0.66 1.82 -15.72
N PHE A 23 -1.49 2.86 -15.51
CA PHE A 23 -2.94 2.70 -15.39
C PHE A 23 -3.58 2.14 -16.67
N ARG A 24 -3.06 2.50 -17.86
CA ARG A 24 -3.52 1.90 -19.12
C ARG A 24 -3.11 0.44 -19.24
N CYS A 25 -1.91 0.08 -18.77
CA CYS A 25 -1.44 -1.31 -18.77
C CYS A 25 -2.33 -2.26 -17.94
N LEU A 26 -3.03 -1.76 -16.91
CA LEU A 26 -3.99 -2.54 -16.12
C LEU A 26 -5.11 -3.16 -16.96
N LEU A 27 -5.44 -2.55 -18.10
CA LEU A 27 -6.57 -2.94 -18.94
C LEU A 27 -6.18 -3.84 -20.12
N VAL A 28 -4.88 -4.12 -20.29
CA VAL A 28 -4.38 -4.84 -21.47
C VAL A 28 -4.64 -6.34 -21.36
N ASN A 29 -4.08 -6.97 -20.32
CA ASN A 29 -4.30 -8.37 -19.98
C ASN A 29 -3.87 -8.65 -18.53
N ARG A 30 -4.07 -9.88 -18.05
CA ARG A 30 -3.75 -10.28 -16.66
C ARG A 30 -2.27 -10.08 -16.29
N GLU A 31 -1.36 -10.43 -17.18
CA GLU A 31 0.09 -10.34 -16.94
C GLU A 31 0.55 -8.88 -16.80
N TRP A 32 0.10 -8.02 -17.73
CA TRP A 32 0.39 -6.58 -17.71
C TRP A 32 -0.26 -5.89 -16.52
N CYS A 33 -1.47 -6.32 -16.14
CA CYS A 33 -2.14 -5.85 -14.95
C CYS A 33 -1.33 -6.16 -13.69
N GLU A 34 -0.88 -7.41 -13.53
CA GLU A 34 -0.09 -7.80 -12.37
C GLU A 34 1.22 -7.01 -12.24
N LEU A 35 1.93 -6.80 -13.37
CA LEU A 35 3.16 -6.01 -13.38
C LEU A 35 2.91 -4.53 -13.08
N ALA A 36 1.89 -3.92 -13.70
CA ALA A 36 1.54 -2.53 -13.43
C ALA A 36 1.13 -2.34 -11.97
N VAL A 37 0.31 -3.24 -11.41
CA VAL A 37 -0.08 -3.20 -10.00
C VAL A 37 1.16 -3.28 -9.09
N LYS A 38 2.09 -4.21 -9.34
CA LYS A 38 3.34 -4.31 -8.55
C LYS A 38 4.11 -3.00 -8.51
N ILE A 39 4.22 -2.32 -9.65
CA ILE A 39 4.96 -1.05 -9.75
C ILE A 39 4.18 0.09 -9.07
N LEU A 40 2.90 0.26 -9.40
CA LEU A 40 2.03 1.28 -8.82
C LEU A 40 1.98 1.20 -7.29
N TRP A 41 2.01 -0.02 -6.74
CA TRP A 41 1.92 -0.28 -5.31
C TRP A 41 3.26 -0.39 -4.60
N SER A 42 4.39 -0.31 -5.31
CA SER A 42 5.72 -0.30 -4.68
C SER A 42 5.99 0.93 -3.81
N ASN A 43 5.42 2.07 -4.18
CA ASN A 43 5.40 3.31 -3.42
C ASN A 43 4.02 3.95 -3.60
N PRO A 44 2.99 3.44 -2.91
CA PRO A 44 1.60 3.80 -3.18
C PRO A 44 1.36 5.29 -2.87
N ASN A 45 0.56 5.95 -3.69
CA ASN A 45 0.17 7.33 -3.41
C ASN A 45 -0.91 7.35 -2.31
N LEU A 46 -0.49 7.60 -1.07
CA LEU A 46 -1.32 7.62 0.13
C LEU A 46 -2.28 8.82 0.20
N GLU A 47 -2.05 9.86 -0.61
CA GLU A 47 -2.96 11.01 -0.72
C GLU A 47 -4.26 10.65 -1.47
N HIS A 48 -4.26 9.54 -2.23
CA HIS A 48 -5.47 9.07 -2.91
C HIS A 48 -6.37 8.28 -1.96
N LEU A 49 -7.62 8.74 -1.82
CA LEU A 49 -8.66 8.11 -0.99
C LEU A 49 -8.83 6.61 -1.23
N LYS A 50 -8.79 6.18 -2.50
CA LYS A 50 -8.90 4.76 -2.88
C LYS A 50 -7.72 3.93 -2.40
N THR A 51 -6.52 4.52 -2.32
CA THR A 51 -5.33 3.84 -1.77
C THR A 51 -5.54 3.54 -0.30
N ILE A 52 -5.94 4.54 0.49
CA ILE A 52 -6.22 4.38 1.92
C ILE A 52 -7.31 3.34 2.14
N TYR A 53 -8.42 3.44 1.42
CA TYR A 53 -9.51 2.48 1.51
C TYR A 53 -9.04 1.05 1.18
N THR A 54 -8.28 0.88 0.11
CA THR A 54 -7.74 -0.45 -0.26
C THR A 54 -6.85 -1.00 0.85
N LEU A 55 -5.96 -0.19 1.42
CA LEU A 55 -5.09 -0.61 2.53
C LEU A 55 -5.89 -1.01 3.78
N LEU A 56 -6.98 -0.31 4.09
CA LEU A 56 -7.89 -0.69 5.18
C LEU A 56 -8.50 -2.08 4.94
N LEU A 57 -8.85 -2.41 3.69
CA LEU A 57 -9.34 -3.74 3.33
C LEU A 57 -8.26 -4.84 3.45
N ASN A 58 -6.98 -4.49 3.42
CA ASN A 58 -5.87 -5.44 3.53
C ASN A 58 -5.48 -5.76 4.99
N LEU A 59 -6.10 -5.11 5.99
CA LEU A 59 -5.87 -5.37 7.40
C LEU A 59 -6.36 -6.77 7.80
N ASN A 60 -5.62 -7.45 8.67
CA ASN A 60 -6.07 -8.71 9.24
C ASN A 60 -7.11 -8.49 10.36
N GLU A 61 -7.71 -9.59 10.85
CA GLU A 61 -8.72 -9.54 11.91
C GLU A 61 -8.25 -8.77 13.14
N HIS A 62 -7.06 -9.07 13.66
CA HIS A 62 -6.48 -8.41 14.83
C HIS A 62 -6.25 -6.89 14.63
N GLU A 63 -5.75 -6.47 13.46
CA GLU A 63 -5.56 -5.07 13.10
C GLU A 63 -6.90 -4.33 12.95
N ARG A 64 -7.93 -5.02 12.46
CA ARG A 64 -9.30 -4.47 12.36
C ARG A 64 -9.93 -4.30 13.74
N GLU A 65 -9.73 -5.25 14.65
CA GLU A 65 -10.21 -5.15 16.04
C GLU A 65 -9.61 -3.94 16.77
N MET A 66 -8.34 -3.60 16.48
CA MET A 66 -7.68 -2.41 17.05
C MET A 66 -8.33 -1.09 16.63
N ILE A 67 -8.97 -1.04 15.46
CA ILE A 67 -9.64 0.18 14.95
C ILE A 67 -10.93 0.47 15.72
N GLY A 68 -11.56 -0.54 16.32
CA GLY A 68 -12.85 -0.43 17.02
C GLY A 68 -14.07 -0.72 16.12
N PRO A 69 -15.31 -0.50 16.60
CA PRO A 69 -16.53 -0.98 15.96
C PRO A 69 -16.74 -0.49 14.51
N SER A 70 -17.34 -1.40 13.74
CA SER A 70 -17.16 -1.72 12.30
C SER A 70 -17.52 -0.69 11.25
N ASP A 71 -17.87 0.55 11.57
CA ASP A 71 -18.40 1.42 10.52
C ASP A 71 -17.32 1.81 9.49
N ILE A 72 -16.04 1.78 9.86
CA ILE A 72 -14.90 2.20 9.00
C ILE A 72 -14.73 1.27 7.79
N ILE A 73 -14.84 -0.04 7.99
CA ILE A 73 -14.67 -1.04 6.94
C ILE A 73 -16.01 -1.77 6.79
N PRO A 74 -16.71 -1.62 5.65
CA PRO A 74 -17.99 -2.29 5.43
C PRO A 74 -17.86 -3.80 5.62
N GLU A 75 -18.87 -4.43 6.21
CA GLU A 75 -18.94 -5.90 6.35
C GLU A 75 -19.04 -6.60 4.99
N ASP A 76 -19.63 -5.92 4.01
CA ASP A 76 -19.78 -6.30 2.60
C ASP A 76 -18.62 -5.82 1.71
N ALA A 77 -17.45 -5.59 2.30
CA ALA A 77 -16.26 -5.18 1.54
C ALA A 77 -15.91 -6.21 0.45
N PRO A 78 -15.57 -5.75 -0.77
CA PRO A 78 -15.25 -6.64 -1.87
C PRO A 78 -13.92 -7.37 -1.62
N ASP A 79 -13.84 -8.62 -2.10
CA ASP A 79 -12.59 -9.34 -2.14
C ASP A 79 -11.58 -8.62 -3.03
N LEU A 80 -10.37 -8.48 -2.51
CA LEU A 80 -9.27 -7.84 -3.21
C LEU A 80 -8.70 -8.80 -4.26
N MET A 81 -8.52 -8.32 -5.48
CA MET A 81 -7.93 -9.12 -6.56
C MET A 81 -6.45 -9.46 -6.32
N PHE A 82 -5.77 -8.65 -5.50
CA PHE A 82 -4.36 -8.81 -5.17
C PHE A 82 -4.13 -8.53 -3.69
N ASP A 83 -3.10 -9.16 -3.13
CA ASP A 83 -2.56 -8.80 -1.81
C ASP A 83 -1.70 -7.52 -1.96
N TYR A 84 -2.35 -6.37 -2.07
CA TYR A 84 -1.71 -5.09 -2.40
C TYR A 84 -0.61 -4.71 -1.40
N ARG A 85 -0.79 -5.01 -0.11
CA ARG A 85 0.23 -4.78 0.92
C ARG A 85 1.55 -5.51 0.61
N SER A 86 1.47 -6.64 -0.09
CA SER A 86 2.64 -7.45 -0.43
C SER A 86 3.52 -6.83 -1.53
N PHE A 87 3.03 -5.80 -2.23
CA PHE A 87 3.80 -5.08 -3.24
C PHE A 87 4.49 -3.83 -2.69
N ILE A 88 4.14 -3.40 -1.48
CA ILE A 88 4.63 -2.16 -0.89
C ILE A 88 6.09 -2.31 -0.46
N LEU A 89 6.94 -1.45 -1.01
CA LEU A 89 8.37 -1.37 -0.69
C LEU A 89 8.71 -0.13 0.11
N THR A 90 7.93 0.93 -0.04
CA THR A 90 8.19 2.24 0.56
C THR A 90 6.91 2.84 1.14
N VAL A 91 7.00 3.34 2.38
CA VAL A 91 5.91 4.08 3.04
C VAL A 91 6.49 5.29 3.76
N SER A 92 5.81 6.43 3.66
CA SER A 92 6.05 7.63 4.47
C SER A 92 4.91 7.80 5.48
N SER A 93 5.27 7.91 6.76
CA SER A 93 4.31 8.16 7.84
C SER A 93 3.62 9.51 7.67
N ASP A 94 4.33 10.57 7.30
CA ASP A 94 3.75 11.90 7.06
C ASP A 94 2.61 11.82 6.01
N LYS A 95 2.89 11.16 4.88
CA LYS A 95 1.89 10.95 3.82
C LYS A 95 0.76 10.03 4.25
N LEU A 96 1.04 9.05 5.11
CA LEU A 96 0.03 8.15 5.67
C LEU A 96 -0.92 8.92 6.59
N VAL A 97 -0.38 9.75 7.48
CA VAL A 97 -1.13 10.60 8.41
C VAL A 97 -2.03 11.55 7.62
N GLU A 98 -1.45 12.27 6.65
CA GLU A 98 -2.20 13.18 5.77
C GLU A 98 -3.30 12.44 5.00
N GLY A 99 -2.95 11.31 4.37
CA GLY A 99 -3.89 10.48 3.61
C GLY A 99 -5.08 10.00 4.45
N ILE A 100 -4.82 9.53 5.68
CA ILE A 100 -5.87 9.06 6.60
C ILE A 100 -6.74 10.23 7.06
N ASN A 101 -6.16 11.38 7.40
CA ASN A 101 -6.94 12.56 7.78
C ASN A 101 -7.86 13.01 6.64
N ASN A 102 -7.34 13.09 5.42
CA ASN A 102 -8.12 13.45 4.22
C ASN A 102 -9.22 12.40 3.94
N TRP A 103 -8.93 11.12 4.14
CA TRP A 103 -9.91 10.05 4.00
C TRP A 103 -11.03 10.16 5.04
N LEU A 104 -10.70 10.37 6.31
CA LEU A 104 -11.68 10.57 7.39
C LEU A 104 -12.57 11.78 7.13
N GLU A 105 -12.02 12.87 6.61
CA GLU A 105 -12.78 14.05 6.19
C GLU A 105 -13.75 13.73 5.06
N HIS A 106 -13.27 13.04 4.03
CA HIS A 106 -14.08 12.66 2.89
C HIS A 106 -15.28 11.77 3.28
N VAL A 107 -15.09 10.82 4.20
CA VAL A 107 -16.16 9.91 4.66
C VAL A 107 -16.98 10.47 5.82
N GLY A 108 -16.74 11.72 6.24
CA GLY A 108 -17.49 12.38 7.30
C GLY A 108 -17.21 11.86 8.72
N LYS A 109 -16.04 11.23 8.95
CA LYS A 109 -15.65 10.59 10.21
C LYS A 109 -14.58 11.34 10.99
N ASN A 110 -14.60 12.67 10.92
CA ASN A 110 -13.65 13.58 11.59
C ASN A 110 -13.56 13.43 13.11
N ARG A 111 -14.50 12.73 13.75
CA ARG A 111 -14.48 12.45 15.19
C ARG A 111 -13.56 11.28 15.55
N ILE A 112 -13.19 10.45 14.58
CA ILE A 112 -12.30 9.31 14.79
C ILE A 112 -10.88 9.86 14.90
N ASN A 113 -10.18 9.44 15.96
CA ASN A 113 -8.77 9.76 16.11
C ASN A 113 -7.97 9.01 15.04
N SER A 114 -7.33 9.72 14.11
CA SER A 114 -6.56 9.09 13.04
C SER A 114 -5.47 8.15 13.55
N SER A 115 -4.93 8.37 14.76
CA SER A 115 -3.96 7.45 15.37
C SER A 115 -4.52 6.04 15.57
N SER A 116 -5.83 5.88 15.78
CA SER A 116 -6.45 4.54 15.91
C SER A 116 -6.43 3.74 14.60
N ILE A 117 -6.24 4.42 13.46
CA ILE A 117 -6.11 3.79 12.13
C ILE A 117 -4.63 3.70 11.72
N ILE A 118 -3.84 4.74 12.02
CA ILE A 118 -2.41 4.79 11.69
C ILE A 118 -1.66 3.62 12.34
N ILE A 119 -1.91 3.34 13.62
CA ILE A 119 -1.19 2.29 14.36
C ILE A 119 -1.40 0.91 13.71
N PRO A 120 -2.64 0.44 13.45
CA PRO A 120 -2.88 -0.81 12.73
C PRO A 120 -2.24 -0.87 11.34
N MET A 121 -2.29 0.23 10.57
CA MET A 121 -1.66 0.27 9.24
C MET A 121 -0.14 0.16 9.32
N LEU A 122 0.50 0.84 10.28
CA LEU A 122 1.94 0.69 10.52
C LEU A 122 2.30 -0.73 10.94
N LEU A 123 1.50 -1.36 11.81
CA LEU A 123 1.69 -2.76 12.20
C LEU A 123 1.57 -3.70 11.00
N MET A 124 0.58 -3.50 10.13
CA MET A 124 0.44 -4.24 8.87
C MET A 124 1.71 -4.13 8.02
N PHE A 125 2.24 -2.92 7.80
CA PHE A 125 3.46 -2.74 7.01
C PHE A 125 4.69 -3.41 7.66
N LEU A 126 4.80 -3.36 8.99
CA LEU A 126 5.90 -3.99 9.72
C LEU A 126 5.80 -5.52 9.72
N ARG A 127 4.58 -6.06 9.75
CA ARG A 127 4.28 -7.50 9.66
C ARG A 127 4.66 -8.06 8.29
N GLU A 128 4.36 -7.35 7.21
CA GLU A 128 4.82 -7.66 5.84
C GLU A 128 6.34 -7.46 5.64
N GLY A 129 7.05 -7.26 6.74
CA GLY A 129 8.39 -6.71 6.86
C GLY A 129 9.54 -7.40 6.12
N ASN A 130 9.31 -8.53 5.47
CA ASN A 130 10.31 -9.08 4.54
C ASN A 130 10.37 -8.31 3.22
N ARG A 131 9.33 -7.54 2.85
CA ARG A 131 9.25 -6.83 1.58
C ARG A 131 9.43 -5.32 1.70
N LEU A 132 9.01 -4.73 2.81
CA LEU A 132 9.18 -3.31 3.09
C LEU A 132 10.67 -2.96 3.16
N LYS A 133 11.14 -2.08 2.27
CA LYS A 133 12.53 -1.63 2.19
C LYS A 133 12.74 -0.33 2.96
N TYR A 134 11.79 0.61 2.85
CA TYR A 134 11.90 1.96 3.41
C TYR A 134 10.65 2.35 4.18
N LEU A 135 10.84 2.76 5.44
CA LEU A 135 9.82 3.39 6.26
C LEU A 135 10.35 4.73 6.74
N TYR A 136 9.71 5.83 6.33
CA TYR A 136 10.08 7.19 6.74
C TYR A 136 9.18 7.62 7.90
N LEU A 137 9.77 7.87 9.07
CA LEU A 137 9.10 8.29 10.31
C LEU A 137 9.53 9.71 10.66
N ASP A 138 8.64 10.71 10.59
CA ASP A 138 8.90 12.09 11.03
C ASP A 138 10.27 12.65 10.55
N GLY A 139 10.59 12.48 9.25
CA GLY A 139 11.86 12.91 8.66
C GLY A 139 13.10 12.06 9.01
N VAL A 140 12.96 11.01 9.81
CA VAL A 140 13.99 10.00 10.09
C VAL A 140 13.79 8.79 9.19
N GLN A 141 14.81 8.42 8.42
CA GLN A 141 14.80 7.24 7.55
C GLN A 141 15.13 5.99 8.36
N TYR A 142 14.20 5.04 8.46
CA TYR A 142 14.51 3.69 8.93
C TYR A 142 14.80 2.80 7.71
N ASN A 143 16.07 2.43 7.54
CA ASN A 143 16.51 1.49 6.50
C ASN A 143 16.70 0.10 7.10
N ARG A 144 15.99 -0.91 6.55
CA ARG A 144 16.10 -2.30 7.02
C ARG A 144 17.29 -3.07 6.43
N SER A 145 18.12 -2.46 5.58
CA SER A 145 19.27 -3.14 4.93
C SER A 145 20.43 -3.52 5.86
N HIS A 146 20.25 -3.53 7.18
CA HIS A 146 21.15 -4.19 8.14
C HIS A 146 20.45 -5.35 8.85
N LYS A 147 20.23 -6.45 8.12
CA LYS A 147 20.44 -7.80 8.68
C LYS A 147 21.84 -8.22 8.21
N CYS A 148 22.86 -7.98 9.03
CA CYS A 148 23.44 -9.01 9.91
C CYS A 148 24.01 -10.18 9.10
N GLU A 149 25.20 -9.99 8.54
CA GLU A 149 26.24 -11.01 8.70
C GLU A 149 26.50 -11.15 10.20
N LEU A 150 25.94 -12.19 10.82
CA LEU A 150 26.34 -12.64 12.15
C LEU A 150 26.61 -14.14 12.05
N LYS A 151 27.88 -14.44 11.81
CA LYS A 151 28.63 -15.70 11.91
C LYS A 151 28.12 -16.93 11.15
#